data_AF-A0A7C7N0L8-F1
#
_entry.id   AF-A0A7C7N0L8-F1
#
_cell.length_a   1.000
_cell.length_b   1.000
_cell.length_c   1.000
_cell.angle_alpha   90.00
_cell.angle_beta   90.00
_cell.angle_gamma   90.00
#
_symmetry.space_group_name_H-M   'P 1'
#
loop_
_entity.id
_entity.type
_entity.pdbx_description
1 polymer ?
#
loop_
_entity_poly.entity_id
_entity_poly.type
_entity_poly.pdbx_seq_one_letter_code
_entity_poly.pdbx_strand_id
1 'polypeptide(L)'
;MKNVTNAIYKDFQLRDSKISTIKHPTEQTQSLGITVEQLLPNSGKGRIVYVFGYKTNKLIQVNVLLGHPLDTSVTPQQIVDSGNILGNHFFKKRYQEDGLVAHARLNDGSILIFRGKDQKGHMALLRLSNPQPNDKDNKDLKISLSLSYIEKPGKPDAFQLKDDDF
;
A
#
# COMPACT_ATOMS: atom_id res chain seq x y z
N MET A 1 -10.41 -15.95 -0.44
CA MET A 1 -10.37 -15.30 0.88
C MET A 1 -9.78 -16.18 1.99
N LYS A 2 -10.29 -17.41 2.25
CA LYS A 2 -9.77 -18.32 3.30
C LYS A 2 -8.25 -18.52 3.31
N ASN A 3 -7.62 -18.69 2.15
CA ASN A 3 -6.16 -18.83 2.06
C ASN A 3 -5.41 -17.60 2.58
N VAL A 4 -5.96 -16.39 2.40
CA VAL A 4 -5.37 -15.15 2.91
C VAL A 4 -5.55 -15.05 4.42
N THR A 5 -6.71 -15.42 4.96
CA THR A 5 -6.94 -15.53 6.41
C THR A 5 -5.94 -16.49 7.07
N ASN A 6 -5.70 -17.64 6.46
CA ASN A 6 -4.71 -18.61 6.95
C ASN A 6 -3.28 -18.05 6.90
N ALA A 7 -2.92 -17.34 5.82
CA ALA A 7 -1.62 -16.68 5.71
C ALA A 7 -1.45 -15.59 6.78
N ILE A 8 -2.48 -14.77 7.02
CA ILE A 8 -2.48 -13.75 8.08
C ILE A 8 -2.20 -14.39 9.46
N TYR A 9 -2.87 -15.51 9.77
CA TYR A 9 -2.62 -16.20 11.04
C TYR A 9 -1.20 -16.74 11.11
N LYS A 10 -0.70 -17.36 10.04
CA LYS A 10 0.66 -17.91 9.99
C LYS A 10 1.73 -16.82 10.18
N ASP A 11 1.56 -15.70 9.49
CA ASP A 11 2.58 -14.66 9.40
C ASP A 11 2.53 -13.70 10.60
N PHE A 12 1.34 -13.42 11.14
CA PHE A 12 1.14 -12.40 12.18
C PHE A 12 0.49 -12.91 13.47
N GLN A 13 0.11 -14.20 13.54
CA GLN A 13 -0.62 -14.79 14.67
C GLN A 13 -1.95 -14.08 15.00
N LEU A 14 -2.53 -13.40 14.01
CA LEU A 14 -3.80 -12.70 14.13
C LEU A 14 -4.95 -13.65 13.77
N ARG A 15 -5.91 -13.78 14.69
CA ARG A 15 -7.15 -14.56 14.51
C ARG A 15 -8.21 -13.75 13.78
N ASP A 16 -9.24 -14.41 13.28
CA ASP A 16 -10.36 -13.81 12.53
C ASP A 16 -10.99 -12.59 13.22
N SER A 17 -11.08 -12.59 14.55
CA SER A 17 -11.61 -11.46 15.32
C SER A 17 -10.78 -10.16 15.22
N LYS A 18 -9.54 -10.25 14.73
CA LYS A 18 -8.65 -9.11 14.45
C LYS A 18 -8.63 -8.73 12.98
N ILE A 19 -9.41 -9.41 12.14
CA ILE A 19 -9.50 -9.16 10.70
C ILE A 19 -10.83 -8.46 10.41
N SER A 20 -10.75 -7.21 9.95
CA SER A 20 -11.94 -6.50 9.50
C SER A 20 -12.25 -6.84 8.06
N THR A 21 -13.52 -7.04 7.72
CA THR A 21 -13.98 -7.18 6.34
C THR A 21 -14.62 -5.88 5.87
N ILE A 22 -14.25 -5.39 4.69
CA ILE A 22 -14.75 -4.14 4.11
C ILE A 22 -15.28 -4.43 2.71
N LYS A 23 -16.46 -3.91 2.37
CA LYS A 23 -16.97 -3.94 1.00
C LYS A 23 -16.87 -2.51 0.45
N HIS A 24 -16.18 -2.34 -0.68
CA HIS A 24 -16.09 -1.04 -1.32
C HIS A 24 -17.39 -0.76 -2.08
N PRO A 25 -18.10 0.35 -1.80
CA PRO A 25 -19.44 0.58 -2.35
C PRO A 25 -19.44 0.77 -3.87
N THR A 26 -18.44 1.47 -4.41
CA THR A 26 -18.37 1.80 -5.84
C THR A 26 -17.66 0.73 -6.66
N GLU A 27 -16.43 0.35 -6.29
CA GLU A 27 -15.65 -0.69 -6.97
C GLU A 27 -16.22 -2.10 -6.82
N GLN A 28 -17.16 -2.30 -5.88
CA GLN A 28 -17.76 -3.59 -5.51
C GLN A 28 -16.75 -4.67 -5.06
N THR A 29 -15.51 -4.30 -4.79
CA THR A 29 -14.47 -5.17 -4.26
C THR A 29 -14.74 -5.50 -2.79
N GLN A 30 -14.19 -6.62 -2.32
CA GLN A 30 -14.18 -7.00 -0.91
C GLN A 30 -12.75 -6.95 -0.40
N SER A 31 -12.53 -6.52 0.84
CA SER A 31 -11.20 -6.42 1.43
C SER A 31 -11.13 -7.03 2.81
N LEU A 32 -9.97 -7.58 3.14
CA LEU A 32 -9.58 -7.93 4.52
C LEU A 32 -8.56 -6.93 5.01
N GLY A 33 -8.75 -6.38 6.20
CA GLY A 33 -7.83 -5.41 6.80
C GLY A 33 -7.33 -5.88 8.15
N ILE A 34 -6.02 -5.81 8.36
CA ILE A 34 -5.36 -6.11 9.64
C ILE A 34 -4.45 -4.97 10.07
N THR A 35 -4.29 -4.81 11.37
CA THR A 35 -3.28 -3.93 11.96
C THR A 35 -2.22 -4.80 12.63
N VAL A 36 -0.96 -4.56 12.29
CA VAL A 36 0.20 -5.25 12.86
C VAL A 36 1.01 -4.25 13.68
N GLU A 37 1.51 -4.67 14.83
CA GLU A 37 2.23 -3.77 15.75
C GLU A 37 3.55 -3.27 15.15
N GLN A 38 4.24 -4.10 14.38
CA GLN A 38 5.49 -3.75 13.73
C GLN A 38 5.69 -4.60 12.48
N LEU A 39 5.67 -3.98 11.30
CA LEU A 39 5.88 -4.68 10.03
C LEU A 39 7.36 -4.68 9.60
N LEU A 40 8.07 -3.57 9.88
CA LEU A 40 9.50 -3.42 9.65
C LEU A 40 10.16 -2.95 10.96
N PRO A 41 11.47 -3.16 11.14
CA PRO A 41 12.16 -2.63 12.32
C PRO A 41 11.89 -1.13 12.49
N ASN A 42 11.42 -0.74 13.68
CA ASN A 42 11.13 0.65 14.05
C ASN A 42 10.07 1.37 13.19
N SER A 43 9.21 0.65 12.46
CA SER A 43 8.17 1.27 11.61
C SER A 43 6.92 1.75 12.36
N GLY A 44 6.78 1.36 13.63
CA GLY A 44 5.52 1.41 14.35
C GLY A 44 4.43 0.55 13.69
N LYS A 45 3.17 0.85 14.05
CA LYS A 45 2.01 0.09 13.58
C LYS A 45 1.83 0.22 12.08
N GLY A 46 1.44 -0.89 11.47
CA GLY A 46 1.12 -0.95 10.05
C GLY A 46 -0.27 -1.49 9.80
N ARG A 47 -0.95 -0.94 8.79
CA ARG A 47 -2.24 -1.42 8.31
C ARG A 47 -2.00 -2.14 7.00
N ILE A 48 -2.41 -3.39 6.91
CA ILE A 48 -2.36 -4.19 5.68
C ILE A 48 -3.80 -4.43 5.22
N VAL A 49 -4.08 -4.12 3.95
CA VAL A 49 -5.39 -4.33 3.32
C VAL A 49 -5.22 -5.21 2.09
N TYR A 50 -5.86 -6.38 2.12
CA TYR A 50 -5.92 -7.35 1.05
C TYR A 50 -7.21 -7.15 0.26
N VAL A 51 -7.12 -6.71 -0.98
CA VAL A 51 -8.27 -6.39 -1.84
C VAL A 51 -8.55 -7.55 -2.80
N PHE A 52 -9.80 -7.99 -2.81
CA PHE A 52 -10.31 -9.07 -3.64
C PHE A 52 -11.17 -8.52 -4.76
N GLY A 53 -10.95 -9.05 -5.96
CA GLY A 53 -11.62 -8.60 -7.17
C GLY A 53 -13.12 -8.89 -7.16
N TYR A 54 -13.87 -7.98 -7.77
CA TYR A 54 -15.33 -7.98 -7.81
C TYR A 54 -15.90 -9.25 -8.47
N LYS A 55 -15.39 -9.63 -9.65
CA LYS A 55 -15.93 -10.78 -10.40
C LYS A 55 -15.28 -12.09 -9.98
N THR A 56 -13.97 -12.08 -9.76
CA THR A 56 -13.19 -13.31 -9.56
C THR A 56 -13.07 -13.73 -8.10
N ASN A 57 -13.30 -12.83 -7.15
CA ASN A 57 -13.03 -13.02 -5.72
C ASN A 57 -11.56 -13.44 -5.42
N LYS A 58 -10.64 -13.20 -6.36
CA LYS A 58 -9.20 -13.44 -6.20
C LYS A 58 -8.53 -12.23 -5.57
N LEU A 59 -7.41 -12.44 -4.87
CA LEU A 59 -6.59 -11.35 -4.36
C LEU A 59 -5.98 -10.61 -5.55
N ILE A 60 -6.32 -9.33 -5.72
CA ILE A 60 -5.86 -8.50 -6.84
C ILE A 60 -4.89 -7.40 -6.41
N GLN A 61 -4.90 -7.03 -5.13
CA GLN A 61 -4.05 -5.98 -4.60
C GLN A 61 -3.80 -6.14 -3.10
N VAL A 62 -2.61 -5.76 -2.67
CA VAL A 62 -2.24 -5.62 -1.25
C VAL A 62 -1.74 -4.20 -1.01
N ASN A 63 -2.35 -3.51 -0.05
CA ASN A 63 -1.94 -2.18 0.38
C ASN A 63 -1.36 -2.25 1.80
N VAL A 64 -0.29 -1.51 2.03
CA VAL A 64 0.31 -1.30 3.33
C VAL A 64 0.37 0.19 3.60
N LEU A 65 -0.05 0.62 4.79
CA LEU A 65 0.07 1.98 5.29
C LEU A 65 0.87 1.98 6.60
N LEU A 66 1.87 2.86 6.67
CA LEU A 66 2.65 3.17 7.87
C LEU A 66 2.59 4.68 8.14
N GLY A 67 2.73 5.09 9.39
CA GLY A 67 2.74 6.52 9.76
C GLY A 67 1.36 7.11 10.01
N HIS A 68 1.24 8.42 9.84
CA HIS A 68 0.02 9.15 10.20
C HIS A 68 -1.14 8.89 9.21
N PRO A 69 -2.41 8.90 9.67
CA PRO A 69 -2.86 9.02 11.06
C PRO A 69 -2.91 7.68 11.80
N LEU A 70 -2.48 6.57 11.18
CA LEU A 70 -2.59 5.22 11.75
C LEU A 70 -1.83 5.08 13.07
N ASP A 71 -0.61 5.61 13.10
CA ASP A 71 0.25 5.64 14.27
C ASP A 71 0.81 7.06 14.42
N THR A 72 0.44 7.74 15.50
CA THR A 72 0.91 9.09 15.81
C THR A 72 2.15 9.09 16.71
N SER A 73 2.61 7.92 17.16
CA SER A 73 3.79 7.80 18.02
C SER A 73 5.10 7.71 17.23
N VAL A 74 5.02 7.41 15.94
CA VAL A 74 6.18 7.31 15.05
C VAL A 74 6.66 8.68 14.59
N THR A 75 7.98 8.84 14.57
CA THR A 75 8.62 10.06 14.07
C THR A 75 8.63 10.09 12.54
N PRO A 76 8.71 11.28 11.91
CA PRO A 76 8.87 11.39 10.47
C PRO A 76 10.10 10.62 9.94
N GLN A 77 11.22 10.67 10.67
CA GLN A 77 12.44 9.97 10.26
C GLN A 77 12.25 8.46 10.19
N GLN A 78 11.54 7.84 11.15
CA GLN A 78 11.25 6.40 11.12
C GLN A 78 10.46 5.97 9.86
N ILE A 79 9.55 6.83 9.40
CA ILE A 79 8.77 6.58 8.18
C ILE A 79 9.62 6.76 6.92
N VAL A 80 10.50 7.76 6.89
CA VAL A 80 11.50 7.92 5.81
C VAL A 80 12.43 6.72 5.74
N ASP A 81 12.94 6.25 6.89
CA ASP A 81 13.84 5.10 6.97
C ASP A 81 13.16 3.82 6.48
N SER A 82 11.89 3.61 6.84
CA SER A 82 11.06 2.51 6.32
C SER A 82 10.93 2.59 4.79
N GLY A 83 10.73 3.80 4.26
CA GLY A 83 10.69 4.07 2.82
C GLY A 83 12.01 3.72 2.13
N ASN A 84 13.15 4.09 2.73
CA ASN A 84 14.48 3.78 2.21
C ASN A 84 14.77 2.28 2.21
N ILE A 85 14.43 1.56 3.29
CA ILE A 85 14.58 0.10 3.39
C ILE A 85 13.80 -0.59 2.27
N LEU A 86 12.52 -0.23 2.10
CA LEU A 86 11.67 -0.83 1.07
C LEU A 86 12.12 -0.45 -0.35
N GLY A 87 12.45 0.83 -0.57
CA GLY A 87 12.95 1.32 -1.85
C GLY A 87 14.20 0.54 -2.27
N ASN A 88 15.20 0.45 -1.39
CA ASN A 88 16.43 -0.29 -1.63
C ASN A 88 16.17 -1.78 -1.92
N HIS A 89 15.19 -2.40 -1.25
CA HIS A 89 14.81 -3.78 -1.52
C HIS A 89 14.21 -3.94 -2.93
N PHE A 90 13.36 -3.02 -3.36
CA PHE A 90 12.77 -3.07 -4.70
C PHE A 90 13.78 -2.77 -5.80
N PHE A 91 14.69 -1.80 -5.61
CA PHE A 91 15.75 -1.49 -6.58
C PHE A 91 16.70 -2.65 -6.85
N LYS A 92 16.93 -3.53 -5.86
CA LYS A 92 17.78 -4.72 -6.02
C LYS A 92 17.11 -5.85 -6.82
N LYS A 93 15.81 -5.76 -7.07
CA LYS A 93 15.06 -6.80 -7.81
C LYS A 93 15.02 -6.48 -9.31
N ARG A 94 14.88 -7.52 -10.12
CA ARG A 94 14.73 -7.41 -11.58
C ARG A 94 13.31 -6.98 -11.97
N TYR A 95 13.04 -5.69 -11.84
CA TYR A 95 11.85 -5.03 -12.42
C TYR A 95 12.10 -4.69 -13.90
N GLN A 96 11.03 -4.55 -14.67
CA GLN A 96 11.10 -4.06 -16.05
C GLN A 96 11.58 -2.60 -16.05
N GLU A 97 12.47 -2.23 -16.99
CA GLU A 97 12.95 -0.85 -17.13
C GLU A 97 11.81 0.10 -17.54
N ASP A 98 10.90 -0.39 -18.39
CA ASP A 98 9.71 0.36 -18.79
C ASP A 98 8.77 0.60 -17.59
N GLY A 99 8.54 1.89 -17.29
CA GLY A 99 7.72 2.34 -16.17
C GLY A 99 8.41 2.33 -14.81
N LEU A 100 9.73 2.10 -14.75
CA LEU A 100 10.53 2.26 -13.54
C LEU A 100 10.68 3.75 -13.20
N VAL A 101 10.16 4.18 -12.05
CA VAL A 101 10.32 5.55 -11.55
C VAL A 101 10.91 5.50 -10.14
N ALA A 102 11.96 6.29 -9.92
CA ALA A 102 12.67 6.42 -8.66
C ALA A 102 12.66 7.88 -8.20
N HIS A 103 12.29 8.12 -6.94
CA HIS A 103 12.40 9.41 -6.26
C HIS A 103 11.79 10.61 -7.00
N ALA A 104 10.63 10.45 -7.64
CA ALA A 104 9.94 11.54 -8.31
C ALA A 104 9.02 12.30 -7.35
N ARG A 105 9.05 13.63 -7.38
CA ARG A 105 8.07 14.46 -6.67
C ARG A 105 6.78 14.54 -7.49
N LEU A 106 5.65 14.29 -6.86
CA LEU A 106 4.32 14.37 -7.47
C LEU A 106 3.69 15.75 -7.25
N ASN A 107 2.67 16.08 -8.05
CA ASN A 107 1.96 17.37 -8.00
C ASN A 107 1.29 17.64 -6.65
N ASP A 108 0.92 16.59 -5.92
CA ASP A 108 0.34 16.67 -4.58
C ASP A 108 1.40 16.82 -3.46
N GLY A 109 2.66 17.05 -3.83
CA GLY A 109 3.78 17.24 -2.91
C GLY A 109 4.37 15.95 -2.36
N SER A 110 3.77 14.79 -2.63
CA SER A 110 4.31 13.49 -2.22
C SER A 110 5.54 13.08 -3.05
N ILE A 111 6.29 12.12 -2.53
CA ILE A 111 7.47 11.55 -3.17
C ILE A 111 7.16 10.10 -3.55
N LEU A 112 7.19 9.82 -4.85
CA LEU A 112 7.19 8.47 -5.39
C LEU A 112 8.60 7.89 -5.23
N ILE A 113 8.80 7.07 -4.21
CA ILE A 113 10.08 6.43 -3.94
C ILE A 113 10.38 5.37 -5.00
N PHE A 114 9.38 4.54 -5.31
CA PHE A 114 9.53 3.45 -6.28
C PHE A 114 8.22 3.18 -7.03
N ARG A 115 8.32 2.96 -8.34
CA ARG A 115 7.27 2.33 -9.16
C ARG A 115 7.95 1.37 -10.10
N GLY A 116 7.46 0.13 -10.21
CA GLY A 116 7.99 -0.83 -11.17
C GLY A 116 7.06 -2.02 -11.39
N LYS A 117 7.15 -2.64 -12.57
CA LYS A 117 6.44 -3.88 -12.91
C LYS A 117 7.39 -5.08 -12.82
N ASP A 118 6.96 -6.14 -12.14
CA ASP A 118 7.72 -7.39 -12.14
C ASP A 118 7.59 -8.12 -13.49
N GLN A 119 8.23 -9.28 -13.62
CA GLN A 119 8.23 -10.07 -14.85
C GLN A 119 6.84 -10.57 -15.27
N LYS A 120 5.87 -10.58 -14.35
CA LYS A 120 4.46 -10.94 -14.62
C LYS A 120 3.61 -9.72 -14.92
N GLY A 121 4.19 -8.52 -14.90
CA GLY A 121 3.49 -7.26 -15.09
C GLY A 121 2.79 -6.73 -13.84
N HIS A 122 2.97 -7.37 -12.68
CA HIS A 122 2.39 -6.87 -11.43
C HIS A 122 3.18 -5.65 -10.96
N MET A 123 2.48 -4.61 -10.51
CA MET A 123 3.09 -3.33 -10.14
C MET A 123 3.32 -3.23 -8.63
N ALA A 124 4.54 -2.86 -8.25
CA ALA A 124 4.83 -2.32 -6.92
C ALA A 124 4.91 -0.79 -7.00
N LEU A 125 4.24 -0.11 -6.06
CA LEU A 125 4.20 1.34 -5.93
C LEU A 125 4.49 1.72 -4.47
N LEU A 126 5.55 2.47 -4.23
CA LEU A 126 5.97 2.95 -2.91
C LEU A 126 5.99 4.48 -2.90
N ARG A 127 5.17 5.08 -2.06
CA ARG A 127 4.97 6.53 -2.03
C ARG A 127 5.02 7.03 -0.58
N LEU A 128 5.80 8.10 -0.37
CA LEU A 128 5.86 8.86 0.86
C LEU A 128 5.01 10.12 0.69
N SER A 129 4.01 10.31 1.55
CA SER A 129 3.11 11.46 1.49
C SER A 129 3.31 12.37 2.70
N ASN A 130 3.29 13.68 2.46
CA ASN A 130 3.08 14.68 3.49
C ASN A 130 1.73 15.37 3.21
N PRO A 131 0.68 15.13 4.02
CA PRO A 131 -0.63 15.73 3.82
C PRO A 131 -0.65 17.25 4.08
N GLN A 132 0.39 17.81 4.71
CA GLN A 132 0.51 19.24 5.00
C GLN A 132 1.86 19.78 4.48
N PRO A 133 2.05 19.89 3.14
CA PRO A 133 3.33 20.30 2.57
C PRO A 133 3.65 21.79 2.77
N ASN A 134 2.66 22.61 3.16
CA ASN A 134 2.76 24.06 3.25
C ASN A 134 2.96 24.59 4.69
N ASP A 135 2.98 23.71 5.70
CA ASP A 135 3.29 24.11 7.07
C ASP A 135 4.78 24.40 7.19
N LYS A 136 5.14 25.69 7.26
CA LYS A 136 6.53 26.18 7.30
C LYS A 136 7.23 25.86 8.62
N ASP A 137 6.45 25.61 9.66
CA ASP A 137 6.94 25.16 10.96
C ASP A 137 7.01 23.63 10.94
N ASN A 138 8.20 23.13 10.57
CA ASN A 138 8.57 21.73 10.38
C ASN A 138 8.43 20.83 11.64
N LYS A 139 7.70 21.28 12.67
CA LYS A 139 7.61 20.65 13.99
C LYS A 139 6.56 19.54 14.07
N ASP A 140 5.56 19.54 13.20
CA ASP A 140 4.45 18.56 13.20
C ASP A 140 4.25 17.87 11.83
N LEU A 141 5.34 17.43 11.20
CA LEU A 141 5.29 16.67 9.94
C LEU A 141 4.49 15.36 10.09
N LYS A 142 3.27 15.30 9.58
CA LYS A 142 2.39 14.12 9.63
C LYS A 142 2.59 13.20 8.42
N ILE A 143 3.80 12.69 8.23
CA ILE A 143 4.08 11.90 7.03
C ILE A 143 3.55 10.47 7.13
N SER A 144 3.26 9.89 5.97
CA SER A 144 2.82 8.51 5.81
C SER A 144 3.51 7.82 4.65
N LEU A 145 3.69 6.52 4.77
CA LEU A 145 4.25 5.67 3.73
C LEU A 145 3.20 4.67 3.27
N SER A 146 2.91 4.67 1.98
CA SER A 146 2.00 3.72 1.33
C SER A 146 2.77 2.82 0.37
N LEU A 147 2.57 1.52 0.50
CA LEU A 147 3.03 0.50 -0.46
C LEU A 147 1.82 -0.22 -1.04
N SER A 148 1.73 -0.27 -2.37
CA SER A 148 0.74 -1.07 -3.09
C SER A 148 1.42 -2.09 -3.98
N TYR A 149 0.96 -3.34 -3.92
CA TYR A 149 1.29 -4.38 -4.89
C TYR A 149 0.02 -4.79 -5.63
N ILE A 150 0.00 -4.63 -6.96
CA ILE A 150 -1.19 -4.70 -7.80
C ILE A 150 -0.98 -5.73 -8.90
N GLU A 151 -1.85 -6.73 -9.00
CA GLU A 151 -1.75 -7.81 -9.99
C GLU A 151 -1.89 -7.26 -11.43
N LYS A 152 -2.94 -6.46 -11.69
CA LYS A 152 -3.28 -5.96 -13.03
C LYS A 152 -3.58 -4.44 -13.01
N PRO A 153 -2.55 -3.59 -12.92
CA PRO A 153 -2.72 -2.14 -12.73
C PRO A 153 -3.53 -1.44 -13.84
N GLY A 154 -3.51 -1.96 -15.08
CA GLY A 154 -4.26 -1.39 -16.20
C GLY A 154 -5.63 -2.05 -16.48
N LYS A 155 -5.97 -3.12 -15.76
CA LYS A 155 -7.22 -3.89 -15.92
C LYS A 155 -7.62 -4.50 -14.57
N PRO A 156 -7.92 -3.67 -13.55
CA PRO A 156 -8.31 -4.19 -12.25
C PRO A 156 -9.66 -4.93 -12.34
N ASP A 157 -9.81 -5.99 -11.56
CA ASP A 157 -11.10 -6.66 -11.37
C ASP A 157 -11.95 -5.86 -10.36
N ALA A 158 -12.33 -4.66 -10.77
CA ALA A 158 -13.23 -3.76 -10.06
C ALA A 158 -14.41 -3.43 -10.97
N PHE A 159 -15.52 -2.97 -10.38
CA PHE A 159 -16.60 -2.39 -11.16
C PHE A 159 -16.10 -1.17 -11.94
N GLN A 160 -16.38 -1.14 -13.23
CA GLN A 160 -15.98 -0.08 -14.15
C GLN A 160 -17.17 0.28 -15.02
N LEU A 161 -17.34 1.58 -15.25
CA LEU A 161 -18.25 2.10 -16.28
C LEU A 161 -17.63 1.82 -17.65
N LYS A 162 -18.48 1.46 -18.61
CA LYS A 162 -18.16 1.43 -20.02
C LYS A 162 -18.52 2.76 -20.66
N ASP A 163 -17.89 3.07 -21.78
CA ASP A 163 -18.15 4.30 -22.53
C ASP A 163 -19.63 4.42 -22.95
N ASP A 164 -20.31 3.29 -23.18
CA ASP A 164 -21.71 3.22 -23.59
C ASP A 164 -22.72 3.03 -22.41
N ASP A 165 -22.28 3.17 -21.16
CA ASP A 165 -23.19 3.02 -20.00
C ASP A 165 -24.12 4.24 -19.79
N PHE A 166 -23.95 5.30 -20.58
CA PHE A 166 -24.78 6.52 -20.63
C PHE A 166 -24.97 7.01 -22.07
#